data_AF-A0A3D1WU02-F1
#
_entry.id   AF-A0A3D1WU02-F1
#
_cell.length_a   1.000
_cell.length_b   1.000
_cell.length_c   1.000
_cell.angle_alpha   90.00
_cell.angle_beta   90.00
_cell.angle_gamma   90.00
#
_symmetry.space_group_name_H-M   'P 1'
#
loop_
_entity.id
_entity.type
_entity.pdbx_description
1 polymer ?
#
loop_
_entity_poly.entity_id
_entity_poly.type
_entity_poly.pdbx_seq_one_letter_code
_entity_poly.pdbx_strand_id
1 'polypeptide(L)' 'MWEADDSQDLWATPGNSPAASMAHGERMVGSELTPEDLDVDRTLRPQRLDDYCGQEHIKQSLRVLIEAAQSRGETLDHV' A
#
# COMPACT_ATOMS: atom_id res chain seq x y z
N MET A 1 33.64 -6.52 4.52
CA MET A 1 33.14 -6.72 5.89
C MET A 1 32.71 -5.35 6.37
N TRP A 2 31.41 -5.10 6.34
CA TRP A 2 30.83 -3.85 6.85
C TRP A 2 30.38 -4.19 8.26
N GLU A 3 31.13 -3.73 9.26
CA GLU A 3 30.71 -3.85 10.66
C GLU A 3 29.68 -2.74 10.88
N ALA A 4 28.40 -3.13 10.95
CA ALA A 4 27.36 -2.24 11.41
C ALA A 4 27.57 -2.06 12.92
N ASP A 5 27.88 -0.84 13.34
CA ASP A 5 27.91 -0.45 14.74
C ASP A 5 26.49 -0.56 15.31
N ASP A 6 26.23 -1.65 16.07
CA ASP A 6 24.94 -1.98 16.72
C ASP A 6 24.43 -0.88 17.68
N SER A 7 25.24 0.16 17.91
CA SER A 7 24.92 1.30 18.78
C SER A 7 24.17 2.43 18.09
N GLN A 8 24.13 2.48 16.75
CA GLN A 8 23.32 3.47 16.03
C GLN A 8 22.06 2.83 15.48
N ASP A 9 21.01 2.97 16.28
CA ASP A 9 19.65 2.72 15.82
C ASP A 9 19.27 3.75 14.74
N LEU A 10 19.48 3.39 13.48
CA LEU A 10 19.16 4.21 12.31
C LEU A 10 17.65 4.39 12.08
N TRP A 11 16.80 3.73 12.87
CA TRP A 11 15.35 3.95 12.90
C TRP A 11 14.88 4.67 14.18
N ALA A 12 15.79 5.02 15.10
CA ALA A 12 15.50 5.85 16.27
C ALA A 12 15.28 7.31 15.87
N THR A 13 14.10 7.60 15.33
CA THR A 13 13.59 8.97 15.27
C THR A 13 13.36 9.50 16.69
N PRO A 14 13.85 10.71 17.03
CA PRO A 14 13.50 11.35 18.29
C PRO A 14 12.02 11.73 18.23
N GLY A 15 11.15 10.85 18.70
CA GLY A 15 9.70 11.04 18.60
C GLY A 15 8.85 9.81 18.84
N ASN A 16 9.41 8.59 18.81
CA ASN A 16 8.62 7.37 19.06
C ASN A 16 8.72 6.82 20.50
N SER A 17 9.09 7.65 21.46
CA SER A 17 8.95 7.30 22.88
C SER A 17 7.46 7.34 23.26
N PRO A 18 6.95 6.42 24.09
CA PRO A 18 5.55 6.40 24.51
C PRO A 18 5.12 7.65 25.32
N ALA A 19 6.09 8.48 25.74
CA ALA A 19 5.84 9.80 26.32
C ALA A 19 5.53 10.89 25.27
N ALA A 20 5.95 10.72 24.02
CA ALA A 20 5.70 11.68 22.93
C ALA A 20 4.32 11.50 22.28
N SER A 21 3.66 10.35 22.47
CA SER A 21 2.27 10.15 22.00
C SER A 21 1.24 10.97 22.79
N MET A 22 1.60 11.50 23.96
CA MET A 22 0.73 12.38 24.76
C MET A 22 0.82 13.86 24.35
N ALA A 23 1.77 14.25 23.49
CA ALA A 23 2.00 15.64 23.08
C ALA A 23 1.41 15.99 21.70
N HIS A 24 0.99 15.00 20.91
CA HIS A 24 0.14 15.21 19.75
C HIS A 24 -1.30 14.92 20.18
N GLY A 25 -2.17 15.93 20.13
CA GLY A 25 -3.59 15.77 20.41
C GLY A 25 -4.14 14.54 19.69
N GLU A 26 -5.10 13.87 20.34
CA GLU A 26 -5.69 12.61 19.89
C GLU A 26 -5.80 12.58 18.37
N ARG A 27 -5.14 11.60 17.74
CA ARG A 27 -5.19 11.45 16.29
C ARG A 27 -6.66 11.19 15.95
N MET A 28 -7.34 12.20 15.40
CA MET A 28 -8.74 12.10 14.96
C MET A 28 -8.84 11.28 13.67
N VAL A 29 -8.45 10.02 13.75
CA VAL A 29 -8.56 9.05 12.66
C VAL A 29 -9.27 7.83 13.24
N GLY A 30 -10.50 7.62 12.81
CA GLY A 30 -11.23 6.39 13.08
C GLY A 30 -10.74 5.28 12.16
N SER A 31 -10.76 4.04 12.66
CA SER A 31 -10.50 2.85 11.83
C SER A 31 -11.72 2.41 11.02
N GLU A 32 -12.88 3.01 11.28
CA GLU A 32 -14.14 2.69 10.61
C GLU A 32 -14.33 3.57 9.38
N LEU A 33 -14.75 2.94 8.28
CA LEU A 33 -15.04 3.64 7.03
C LEU A 33 -16.36 4.41 7.19
N THR A 34 -16.31 5.69 6.89
CA THR A 34 -17.51 6.53 6.82
C THR A 34 -18.18 6.42 5.44
N PRO A 35 -19.45 6.82 5.30
CA PRO A 35 -20.13 6.82 3.99
C PRO A 35 -19.42 7.70 2.94
N GLU A 36 -18.84 8.81 3.39
CA GLU A 36 -18.05 9.71 2.57
C GLU A 36 -16.73 9.07 2.11
N ASP A 37 -16.06 8.26 2.95
CA ASP A 37 -14.89 7.47 2.53
C ASP A 37 -15.22 6.47 1.42
N LEU A 38 -16.40 5.82 1.50
CA LEU A 38 -16.84 4.84 0.52
C LEU A 38 -17.10 5.45 -0.87
N ASP A 39 -17.71 6.64 -0.91
CA ASP A 39 -17.97 7.33 -2.18
C ASP A 39 -16.68 7.85 -2.81
N VAL A 40 -15.73 8.33 -1.99
CA VAL A 40 -14.41 8.76 -2.47
C VAL A 40 -13.59 7.58 -2.99
N ASP A 41 -13.53 6.46 -2.25
CA ASP A 41 -12.76 5.27 -2.66
C ASP A 41 -13.21 4.74 -4.03
N ARG A 42 -14.52 4.73 -4.28
CA ARG A 42 -15.09 4.31 -5.57
C ARG A 42 -14.65 5.17 -6.74
N THR A 43 -14.45 6.46 -6.54
CA THR A 43 -14.03 7.38 -7.61
C THR A 43 -12.52 7.37 -7.85
N LEU A 44 -11.73 7.10 -6.82
CA LEU A 44 -10.27 7.08 -6.90
C LEU A 44 -9.71 5.73 -7.34
N ARG A 45 -10.44 4.63 -7.12
CA ARG A 45 -9.99 3.28 -7.48
C ARG A 45 -10.12 3.05 -9.00
N PRO A 46 -9.02 2.82 -9.71
CA PRO A 46 -9.05 2.55 -11.14
C PRO A 46 -9.85 1.27 -11.45
N GLN A 47 -10.75 1.32 -12.42
CA GLN A 47 -11.58 0.16 -12.80
C GLN A 47 -10.84 -0.79 -13.74
N ARG A 48 -9.93 -0.27 -14.56
CA ARG A 48 -9.11 -1.05 -15.48
C ARG A 48 -7.66 -0.98 -15.05
N LEU A 49 -6.90 -2.04 -15.36
CA LEU A 49 -5.46 -2.05 -15.16
C LEU A 49 -4.76 -0.91 -15.92
N ASP A 50 -5.33 -0.50 -17.06
CA ASP A 50 -4.83 0.61 -17.88
C ASP A 50 -5.02 1.99 -17.23
N ASP A 51 -6.03 2.14 -16.36
CA ASP A 51 -6.33 3.37 -15.64
C ASP A 51 -5.40 3.57 -14.42
N TYR A 52 -4.60 2.54 -14.08
CA TYR A 52 -3.68 2.58 -12.95
C TYR A 52 -2.44 3.40 -13.27
N CYS A 53 -2.20 4.45 -12.47
CA CYS A 53 -1.06 5.35 -12.64
C CYS A 53 0.21 4.76 -12.02
N GLY A 54 1.28 4.66 -12.81
CA GLY A 54 2.58 4.14 -12.38
C GLY A 54 2.68 2.60 -12.39
N GLN A 55 3.72 2.08 -11.73
CA GLN A 55 4.02 0.64 -11.65
C GLN A 55 4.06 -0.09 -13.01
N GLU A 56 4.65 0.53 -14.03
CA GLU A 56 4.64 0.01 -15.41
C GLU A 56 5.11 -1.44 -15.53
N HIS A 57 6.20 -1.81 -14.86
CA HIS A 57 6.71 -3.19 -14.88
C HIS A 57 5.68 -4.20 -14.36
N ILE A 58 5.01 -3.89 -13.25
CA ILE A 58 4.00 -4.76 -12.63
C ILE A 58 2.76 -4.86 -13.52
N LYS A 59 2.31 -3.72 -14.10
CA LYS A 59 1.19 -3.72 -15.05
C LYS A 59 1.46 -4.61 -16.26
N GLN A 60 2.68 -4.59 -16.80
CA GLN A 60 3.07 -5.46 -17.92
C GLN A 60 3.05 -6.94 -17.54
N SER A 61 3.62 -7.30 -16.39
CA SER A 61 3.58 -8.68 -15.90
C SER A 61 2.15 -9.16 -15.68
N LEU A 62 1.31 -8.35 -15.03
CA LEU A 62 -0.12 -8.65 -14.84
C LEU A 62 -0.85 -8.82 -16.17
N ARG A 63 -0.57 -7.99 -17.17
CA ARG A 63 -1.20 -8.10 -18.50
C ARG A 63 -0.93 -9.46 -19.13
N VAL A 64 0.33 -9.90 -19.10
CA VAL A 64 0.73 -11.22 -19.64
C VAL A 64 0.06 -12.35 -18.88
N LEU A 65 0.02 -12.28 -17.54
CA LEU A 65 -0.60 -13.30 -16.70
C LEU A 65 -2.12 -13.39 -16.96
N ILE A 66 -2.80 -12.25 -17.04
CA ILE A 66 -4.23 -12.14 -17.33
C ILE A 66 -4.54 -12.70 -18.73
N GLU A 67 -3.74 -12.36 -19.74
CA GLU A 67 -3.90 -12.88 -21.11
C GLU A 67 -3.66 -14.40 -21.18
N ALA A 68 -2.64 -14.89 -20.48
CA ALA A 68 -2.35 -16.31 -20.40
C ALA A 68 -3.48 -17.08 -19.68
N ALA A 69 -4.06 -16.53 -18.61
CA ALA A 69 -5.19 -17.13 -17.91
C ALA A 69 -6.46 -17.14 -18.78
N GLN A 70 -6.76 -16.01 -19.45
CA GLN A 70 -7.87 -15.92 -20.41
C GLN A 70 -7.74 -16.93 -21.55
N SER A 71 -6.54 -17.13 -22.10
CA SER A 71 -6.33 -18.09 -23.19
C SER A 71 -6.50 -19.55 -22.76
N ARG A 72 -6.25 -19.87 -21.49
CA ARG A 72 -6.52 -21.19 -20.90
C ARG A 72 -7.96 -21.36 -20.43
N GLY A 73 -8.72 -20.27 -20.30
CA GLY A 73 -10.06 -20.28 -19.69
C GLY A 73 -10.03 -20.61 -18.19
N GLU A 74 -8.88 -20.42 -17.54
CA GLU A 74 -8.66 -20.67 -16.13
C GLU A 74 -8.65 -19.35 -15.37
N THR A 75 -9.08 -19.38 -14.10
CA THR A 75 -8.95 -18.22 -13.23
C THR A 75 -7.49 -17.93 -12.94
N LEU A 76 -7.12 -16.64 -12.92
CA LEU A 76 -5.82 -16.22 -12.42
C LEU A 76 -5.70 -16.63 -10.95
N ASP A 77 -4.72 -17.45 -10.60
CA ASP A 77 -4.46 -17.80 -9.20
C ASP A 77 -4.19 -16.54 -8.37
N HIS A 78 -4.71 -16.54 -7.14
CA HIS A 78 -4.87 -15.37 -6.28
C HIS A 78 -3.68 -14.39 -6.31
N VAL A 79 -3.93 -13.18 -6.81
CA VAL A 79 -3.02 -12.02 -6.78
C VAL A 79 -3.49 -11.04 -5.72
#